data_AF-A0A5K1A1T9-F1
#
_entry.id   AF-A0A5K1A1T9-F1
#
_cell.length_a   1.000
_cell.length_b   1.000
_cell.length_c   1.000
_cell.angle_alpha   90.00
_cell.angle_beta   90.00
_cell.angle_gamma   90.00
#
_symmetry.space_group_name_H-M   'P 1'
#
loop_
_entity.id
_entity.type
_entity.pdbx_description
1 polymer ?
#
loop_
_entity_poly.entity_id
_entity_poly.type
_entity_poly.pdbx_seq_one_letter_code
_entity_poly.pdbx_strand_id
1 'polypeptide(L)'
;FGNPLRACCGHGGKYNYNMNLGCGGKKKVAGRQVLVGSSCADPWRYVNWDGVHYTQAGNKFVFDHIVDGKFSDPPRPLRLACHKHI
;
A
#
# COMPACT_ATOMS: atom_id res chain seq x y z
N PHE A 1 3.00 10.14 5.60
CA PHE A 1 1.66 9.53 5.39
C PHE A 1 0.70 10.03 6.47
N GLY A 2 -0.54 10.41 6.13
CA GLY A 2 -1.50 11.00 7.09
C GLY A 2 -2.31 9.96 7.87
N ASN A 3 -2.64 8.82 7.25
CA ASN A 3 -3.31 7.68 7.88
C ASN A 3 -2.62 6.37 7.47
N PRO A 4 -1.44 6.05 8.04
CA PRO A 4 -0.60 4.96 7.54
C PRO A 4 -1.26 3.57 7.69
N LEU A 5 -2.17 3.40 8.65
CA LEU A 5 -2.84 2.13 8.94
C LEU A 5 -4.22 1.97 8.27
N ARG A 6 -4.77 3.01 7.63
CA ARG A 6 -6.03 2.88 6.87
C ARG A 6 -5.71 2.47 5.43
N ALA A 7 -6.50 1.57 4.87
CA ALA A 7 -6.46 1.24 3.45
C ALA A 7 -7.03 2.39 2.60
N CYS A 8 -6.39 2.71 1.48
CA CYS A 8 -6.89 3.71 0.53
C CYS A 8 -8.17 3.22 -0.18
N CYS A 9 -8.19 1.98 -0.65
CA CYS A 9 -9.30 1.37 -1.35
C CYS A 9 -9.94 0.27 -0.50
N GLY A 10 -11.20 0.45 -0.12
CA GLY A 10 -11.87 -0.50 0.74
C GLY A 10 -13.13 0.07 1.35
N HIS A 11 -13.66 -0.62 2.34
CA HIS A 11 -14.90 -0.21 2.97
C HIS A 11 -15.00 -0.69 4.42
N GLY A 12 -15.48 0.20 5.28
CA GLY A 12 -15.92 -0.14 6.63
C GLY A 12 -14.78 -0.36 7.63
N GLY A 13 -15.17 -0.46 8.91
CA GLY A 13 -14.24 -0.67 10.02
C GLY A 13 -13.29 0.51 10.29
N LYS A 14 -12.47 0.37 11.34
CA LYS A 14 -11.47 1.38 11.76
C LYS A 14 -10.39 1.63 10.69
N TYR A 15 -10.06 0.59 9.92
CA TYR A 15 -8.95 0.62 8.96
C TYR A 15 -9.37 0.72 7.49
N ASN A 16 -10.66 0.99 7.21
CA ASN A 16 -11.21 0.95 5.85
C ASN A 16 -11.02 -0.41 5.17
N TYR A 17 -11.10 -1.49 5.94
CA TYR A 17 -10.83 -2.86 5.49
C TYR A 17 -11.96 -3.79 5.92
N ASN A 18 -12.38 -4.64 4.98
CA ASN A 18 -13.34 -5.70 5.21
C ASN A 18 -12.95 -6.92 4.37
N MET A 19 -12.65 -8.04 5.04
CA MET A 19 -12.21 -9.27 4.39
C MET A 19 -13.26 -9.87 3.43
N ASN A 20 -14.55 -9.58 3.66
CA ASN A 20 -15.64 -10.06 2.82
C ASN A 20 -16.05 -9.06 1.72
N LEU A 21 -15.51 -7.84 1.75
CA LEU A 21 -15.82 -6.79 0.78
C LEU A 21 -14.59 -5.89 0.56
N GLY A 22 -13.73 -6.33 -0.34
CA GLY A 22 -12.49 -5.64 -0.69
C GLY A 22 -12.67 -4.44 -1.62
N CYS A 23 -11.54 -3.90 -2.06
CA CYS A 23 -11.47 -2.86 -3.09
C CYS A 23 -12.25 -3.28 -4.35
N GLY A 24 -13.02 -2.36 -4.94
CA GLY A 24 -13.90 -2.64 -6.06
C GLY A 24 -15.22 -3.33 -5.70
N GLY A 25 -15.40 -3.71 -4.42
CA GLY A 25 -16.58 -4.40 -3.93
C GLY A 25 -17.86 -3.60 -4.17
N LYS A 26 -18.90 -4.28 -4.67
CA LYS A 26 -20.23 -3.70 -4.93
C LYS A 26 -21.28 -4.33 -4.04
N LYS A 27 -22.32 -3.56 -3.71
CA LYS A 27 -23.54 -4.05 -3.06
C LYS A 27 -24.77 -3.62 -3.83
N LYS A 28 -25.78 -4.49 -3.85
CA LYS A 28 -27.09 -4.16 -4.41
C LYS A 28 -27.86 -3.29 -3.41
N VAL A 29 -28.14 -2.04 -3.79
CA VAL A 29 -28.95 -1.09 -3.02
C VAL A 29 -30.10 -0.64 -3.90
N ALA A 30 -31.34 -0.84 -3.43
CA ALA A 30 -32.56 -0.53 -4.19
C ALA A 30 -32.55 -1.06 -5.64
N GLY A 31 -32.10 -2.30 -5.83
CA GLY A 31 -32.06 -2.94 -7.15
C GLY A 31 -30.81 -2.66 -7.98
N ARG A 32 -30.00 -1.65 -7.64
CA ARG A 32 -28.81 -1.24 -8.41
C ARG A 32 -27.51 -1.65 -7.73
N GLN A 33 -26.50 -2.00 -8.53
CA GLN A 33 -25.16 -2.26 -8.02
C GLN A 33 -24.43 -0.95 -7.72
N VAL A 34 -24.09 -0.71 -6.46
CA VAL A 34 -23.36 0.47 -5.99
C VAL A 34 -21.95 0.05 -5.61
N LEU A 35 -20.95 0.82 -6.04
CA LEU A 35 -19.56 0.65 -5.61
C LEU A 35 -19.44 1.09 -4.14
N VAL A 36 -19.00 0.18 -3.29
CA VAL A 36 -18.91 0.39 -1.84
C VAL A 36 -17.45 0.37 -1.38
N GLY A 37 -16.61 -0.50 -1.97
CA GLY A 37 -15.17 -0.51 -1.77
C GLY A 37 -14.45 0.46 -2.71
N SER A 38 -14.71 1.76 -2.60
CA SER A 38 -14.10 2.76 -3.48
C SER A 38 -12.65 3.11 -3.07
N SER A 39 -11.87 3.57 -4.03
CA SER A 39 -10.54 4.15 -3.79
C SER A 39 -10.64 5.50 -3.08
N CYS A 40 -9.61 5.83 -2.31
CA CYS A 40 -9.38 7.18 -1.81
C CYS A 40 -9.01 8.13 -2.98
N ALA A 41 -9.14 9.44 -2.75
CA ALA A 41 -8.87 10.47 -3.77
C ALA A 41 -7.38 10.64 -4.09
N ASP A 42 -6.51 10.41 -3.11
CA ASP A 42 -5.07 10.58 -3.26
C ASP A 42 -4.29 9.37 -2.66
N PRO A 43 -3.97 8.37 -3.50
CA PRO A 43 -3.22 7.19 -3.07
C PRO A 43 -1.81 7.49 -2.56
N TRP A 44 -1.21 8.64 -2.87
CA TRP A 44 0.14 8.99 -2.42
C TRP A 44 0.22 9.28 -0.92
N ARG A 45 -0.91 9.55 -0.28
CA ARG A 45 -0.98 9.86 1.17
C ARG A 45 -1.15 8.64 2.07
N TYR A 46 -1.27 7.45 1.48
CA TYR A 46 -1.53 6.18 2.16
C TYR A 46 -0.37 5.20 1.96
N VAL A 47 -0.09 4.37 2.97
CA VAL A 47 0.86 3.25 2.85
C VAL A 47 0.16 2.03 2.28
N ASN A 48 -1.02 1.73 2.81
CA ASN A 48 -1.79 0.53 2.50
C ASN A 48 -2.83 0.84 1.40
N TRP A 49 -2.88 -0.01 0.37
CA TRP A 49 -3.84 0.08 -0.73
C TRP A 49 -5.19 -0.52 -0.33
N ASP A 50 -5.27 -1.82 -0.04
CA ASP A 50 -6.54 -2.57 0.06
C ASP A 50 -6.69 -3.44 1.32
N GLY A 51 -5.76 -3.31 2.25
CA GLY A 51 -5.61 -4.14 3.44
C GLY A 51 -4.50 -5.19 3.31
N VAL A 52 -4.02 -5.48 2.10
CA VAL A 52 -3.02 -6.52 1.83
C VAL A 52 -1.80 -5.94 1.10
N HIS A 53 -2.01 -5.08 0.10
CA HIS A 53 -0.97 -4.51 -0.73
C HIS A 53 -0.57 -3.10 -0.29
N TYR A 54 0.67 -2.69 -0.60
CA TYR A 54 1.06 -1.28 -0.48
C TYR A 54 0.58 -0.45 -1.67
N THR A 55 0.38 0.83 -1.43
CA THR A 55 0.23 1.82 -2.50
C THR A 55 1.55 1.96 -3.27
N GLN A 56 1.50 2.62 -4.43
CA GLN A 56 2.72 2.99 -5.15
C GLN A 56 3.68 3.83 -4.29
N ALA A 57 3.17 4.71 -3.42
CA ALA A 57 3.99 5.48 -2.49
C ALA A 57 4.66 4.60 -1.43
N GLY A 58 3.93 3.62 -0.88
CA GLY A 58 4.49 2.63 0.05
C GLY A 58 5.57 1.76 -0.62
N ASN A 59 5.30 1.26 -1.82
CA ASN A 59 6.27 0.48 -2.58
C ASN A 59 7.51 1.30 -2.96
N LYS A 60 7.34 2.57 -3.35
CA LYS A 60 8.48 3.46 -3.62
C LYS A 60 9.34 3.65 -2.38
N PHE A 61 8.74 3.86 -1.21
CA PHE A 61 9.50 3.98 0.04
C PHE A 61 10.33 2.73 0.32
N VAL A 62 9.74 1.54 0.19
CA VAL A 62 10.46 0.25 0.39
C VAL A 62 11.57 0.09 -0.65
N PHE A 63 11.28 0.35 -1.93
CA PHE A 63 12.27 0.29 -3.00
C PHE A 63 13.46 1.22 -2.75
N ASP A 64 13.20 2.48 -2.38
CA ASP A 64 14.25 3.47 -2.11
C ASP A 64 15.20 2.97 -0.98
N HIS A 65 14.66 2.30 0.05
CA HIS A 65 15.47 1.75 1.14
C HIS A 65 16.26 0.50 0.74
N ILE A 66 15.74 -0.30 -0.21
CA ILE A 66 16.47 -1.43 -0.79
C ILE A 66 17.64 -0.91 -1.63
N VAL A 67 17.40 0.04 -2.54
CA VAL A 67 18.45 0.54 -3.44
C VAL A 67 19.54 1.34 -2.70
N ASP A 68 19.17 2.07 -1.65
CA ASP A 68 20.11 2.76 -0.77
C ASP A 68 20.90 1.78 0.14
N GLY A 69 20.48 0.52 0.22
CA GLY A 69 21.12 -0.48 1.07
C GLY A 69 20.76 -0.38 2.55
N LYS A 70 19.81 0.47 2.92
CA LYS A 70 19.33 0.64 4.31
C LYS A 70 18.71 -0.64 4.87
N PHE A 71 18.20 -1.51 3.99
CA PHE A 71 17.65 -2.82 4.33
C PHE A 71 18.63 -3.98 4.05
N SER A 72 19.89 -3.68 3.77
CA SER A 72 20.95 -4.69 3.63
C SER A 72 21.76 -4.79 4.92
N ASP A 73 22.33 -5.97 5.19
CA ASP A 73 23.26 -6.18 6.30
C ASP A 73 24.56 -6.85 5.78
N PRO A 74 25.72 -6.17 5.78
CA PRO A 74 25.90 -4.78 6.20
C PRO A 74 25.20 -3.77 5.28
N PRO A 75 24.89 -2.54 5.75
CA PRO A 75 24.25 -1.52 4.91
C PRO A 75 25.08 -1.22 3.67
N ARG A 76 24.55 -1.57 2.50
CA ARG A 76 25.29 -1.49 1.23
C ARG A 76 24.37 -1.13 0.07
N PRO A 77 24.53 0.05 -0.54
CA PRO A 77 23.72 0.44 -1.69
C PRO A 77 23.75 -0.63 -2.78
N LEU A 78 22.62 -0.86 -3.45
CA LEU A 78 22.47 -1.90 -4.46
C LEU A 78 23.53 -1.78 -5.58
N ARG A 79 23.90 -0.55 -5.96
CA ARG A 79 24.96 -0.28 -6.95
C ARG A 79 26.32 -0.82 -6.52
N LEU A 80 26.58 -0.90 -5.23
CA LEU A 80 27.84 -1.41 -4.69
C LEU A 80 27.76 -2.90 -4.35
N ALA A 81 26.59 -3.55 -4.40
CA ALA A 81 26.38 -4.91 -3.90
C ALA A 81 27.36 -5.96 -4.46
N CYS A 82 27.74 -5.83 -5.74
CA CYS A 82 28.66 -6.77 -6.40
C CYS A 82 30.15 -6.42 -6.25
N HIS A 83 30.49 -5.26 -5.69
CA HIS A 83 31.89 -4.87 -5.55
C HIS A 83 32.52 -5.67 -4.41
N LYS A 84 33.73 -6.21 -4.59
CA LYS A 84 34.42 -6.85 -3.46
C LYS A 84 34.69 -5.81 -2.37
N HIS A 85 34.47 -6.16 -1.11
CA HIS A 85 35.01 -5.36 0.00
C HIS A 85 36.54 -5.45 -0.12
N ILE A 86 37.18 -4.31 -0.37
CA ILE A 86 38.65 -4.17 -0.29
C ILE A 86 38.98 -3.91 1.17
#